data_AF-A0A165S8I8-F1
#
_entry.id   AF-A0A165S8I8-F1
#
_cell.length_a   1.000
_cell.length_b   1.000
_cell.length_c   1.000
_cell.angle_alpha   90.00
_cell.angle_beta   90.00
_cell.angle_gamma   90.00
#
_symmetry.space_group_name_H-M   'P 1'
#
loop_
_entity.id
_entity.type
_entity.pdbx_description
1 polymer ?
#
loop_
_entity_poly.entity_id
_entity_poly.type
_entity_poly.pdbx_seq_one_letter_code
_entity_poly.pdbx_strand_id
1 'polypeptide(L)' 'MITKLNSFSDRDLEQLAQIWLNGNLQAHSFIPAQYWKNQFVNIKKNVA' A
#
# COMPACT_ATOMS: atom_id res chain seq x y z
N MET A 1 -4.56 -21.72 -3.35
CA MET A 1 -5.16 -21.41 -2.04
C MET A 1 -4.73 -20.00 -1.64
N ILE A 2 -5.64 -19.20 -1.11
CA ILE A 2 -5.30 -17.91 -0.49
C ILE A 2 -5.18 -18.18 1.01
N THR A 3 -4.03 -17.83 1.60
CA THR A 3 -3.75 -17.98 3.04
C THR A 3 -3.60 -16.61 3.68
N LYS A 4 -4.11 -16.47 4.91
CA LYS A 4 -3.98 -15.23 5.68
C LYS A 4 -2.54 -15.11 6.20
N LEU A 5 -1.95 -13.93 6.00
CA LEU A 5 -0.67 -13.57 6.60
C LEU A 5 -0.91 -13.13 8.06
N ASN A 6 -0.34 -13.87 9.03
CA ASN A 6 -0.55 -13.61 10.47
C ASN A 6 0.61 -12.85 11.12
N SER A 7 1.77 -12.81 10.48
CA SER A 7 2.97 -12.11 10.94
C SER A 7 3.68 -11.51 9.74
N PHE A 8 4.20 -10.30 9.91
CA PHE A 8 4.86 -9.54 8.85
C PHE A 8 6.03 -8.77 9.46
N SER A 9 7.12 -8.69 8.71
CA SER A 9 8.27 -7.84 9.01
C SER A 9 8.07 -6.43 8.44
N ASP A 10 8.86 -5.46 8.88
CA ASP A 10 8.87 -4.11 8.29
C ASP A 10 9.09 -4.13 6.77
N ARG A 11 9.86 -5.10 6.26
CA ARG A 11 10.06 -5.30 4.83
C ARG A 11 8.78 -5.75 4.14
N ASP A 12 8.03 -6.66 4.75
CA ASP A 12 6.75 -7.12 4.20
C ASP A 12 5.74 -5.97 4.18
N LEU A 13 5.71 -5.15 5.24
CA LEU A 13 4.86 -3.96 5.29
C LEU A 13 5.23 -2.93 4.21
N GLU A 14 6.53 -2.71 3.96
CA GLU A 14 6.99 -1.84 2.88
C GLU A 14 6.53 -2.36 1.50
N GLN A 15 6.70 -3.66 1.25
CA GLN A 15 6.27 -4.27 -0.01
C GLN A 15 4.75 -4.19 -0.19
N LEU A 16 3.97 -4.46 0.86
CA LEU A 16 2.52 -4.35 0.82
C LEU A 16 2.07 -2.91 0.56
N ALA A 17 2.70 -1.92 1.21
CA ALA A 17 2.41 -0.52 0.96
C ALA A 17 2.72 -0.15 -0.51
N GLN A 18 3.83 -0.64 -1.07
CA GLN A 18 4.22 -0.35 -2.45
C GLN A 18 3.26 -1.01 -3.46
N ILE A 19 2.83 -2.25 -3.21
CA ILE A 19 1.81 -2.94 -4.01
C ILE A 19 0.51 -2.12 -3.98
N TRP A 20 0.08 -1.69 -2.79
CA TRP A 20 -1.10 -0.84 -2.63
C TRP A 20 -0.96 0.45 -3.46
N LEU A 21 0.16 1.17 -3.37
CA LEU A 21 0.36 2.42 -4.11
C LEU A 21 0.31 2.19 -5.62
N ASN A 22 1.04 1.18 -6.11
CA ASN A 22 1.11 0.87 -7.54
C ASN A 22 -0.26 0.44 -8.08
N GLY A 23 -0.98 -0.40 -7.34
CA GLY A 23 -2.32 -0.85 -7.72
C GLY A 23 -3.31 0.32 -7.81
N ASN A 24 -3.28 1.24 -6.84
CA ASN A 24 -4.16 2.42 -6.87
C ASN A 24 -3.79 3.38 -8.00
N LEU A 25 -2.50 3.61 -8.28
CA LEU A 25 -2.07 4.44 -9.40
C LEU A 25 -2.51 3.85 -10.76
N GLN A 26 -2.49 2.53 -10.91
CA GLN A 26 -2.92 1.87 -12.15
C GLN A 26 -4.44 1.84 -12.30
N ALA A 27 -5.18 1.45 -11.25
CA ALA A 27 -6.62 1.28 -11.31
C ALA A 27 -7.40 2.61 -11.26
N HIS A 28 -6.82 3.63 -10.64
CA HIS A 28 -7.48 4.91 -10.36
C HIS A 28 -6.74 6.09 -10.98
N SER A 29 -6.35 5.97 -12.25
CA SER A 29 -5.71 7.05 -13.02
C SER A 29 -6.56 8.32 -13.15
N PHE A 30 -7.86 8.23 -12.88
CA PHE A 30 -8.79 9.36 -12.81
C PHE A 30 -8.65 10.21 -11.53
N ILE A 31 -7.93 9.73 -10.51
CA ILE A 31 -7.59 10.48 -9.30
C ILE A 31 -6.13 10.95 -9.41
N PRO A 32 -5.79 12.19 -9.05
CA PRO A 32 -4.42 12.68 -9.13
C PRO A 32 -3.42 11.80 -8.38
N ALA A 33 -2.30 11.46 -9.02
CA ALA A 33 -1.26 10.62 -8.42
C ALA A 33 -0.75 11.13 -7.06
N GLN A 34 -0.76 12.46 -6.84
CA GLN A 34 -0.34 13.06 -5.58
C GLN A 34 -1.24 12.67 -4.40
N TYR A 35 -2.54 12.44 -4.63
CA TYR A 35 -3.45 11.98 -3.59
C TYR A 35 -2.99 10.63 -3.01
N TRP A 36 -2.69 9.67 -3.88
CA TRP A 36 -2.20 8.34 -3.49
C TRP A 36 -0.84 8.39 -2.78
N LYS A 37 0.08 9.23 -3.28
CA LYS A 37 1.40 9.44 -2.64
C LYS A 37 1.27 10.06 -1.25
N ASN A 38 0.35 11.00 -1.05
CA ASN A 38 0.10 11.59 0.26
C ASN A 38 -0.48 10.54 1.22
N GLN A 39 -1.37 9.67 0.74
CA GLN A 39 -1.97 8.62 1.54
C GLN A 39 -1.00 7.47 1.87
N PHE A 40 0.01 7.24 1.03
CA PHE A 40 1.07 6.24 1.27
C PHE A 40 1.77 6.44 2.63
N VAL A 41 2.05 7.69 2.99
CA VAL A 41 2.65 8.05 4.29
C VAL A 41 1.72 7.66 5.45
N ASN A 42 0.41 7.85 5.27
CA ASN A 42 -0.58 7.49 6.30
C ASN A 42 -0.73 5.98 6.44
N ILE A 43 -0.74 5.24 5.34
CA ILE A 43 -0.90 3.77 5.37
C ILE A 43 0.30 3.12 6.06
N LYS A 44 1.52 3.59 5.80
CA LYS A 44 2.72 3.10 6.50
C LYS A 44 2.67 3.31 8.02
N LYS A 45 1.96 4.34 8.49
CA LYS A 45 1.76 4.59 9.94
C LYS A 45 0.66 3.73 10.57
N ASN A 46 -0.34 3.31 9.80
CA ASN A 46 -1.49 2.55 10.30
C ASN A 46 -1.31 1.03 10.22
N VAL A 47 -0.27 0.58 9.52
CA VAL A 47 0.05 -0.83 9.30
C VAL A 47 1.11 -1.35 10.30
N ALA A 48 1.77 -0.43 11.02
CA ALA A 48 2.71 -0.73 12.10
C ALA A 48 2.00 -0.92 13.46
#